data_AF-A0A959GQI3-F1
#
_entry.id   AF-A0A959GQI3-F1
#
_cell.length_a   1.000
_cell.length_b   1.000
_cell.length_c   1.000
_cell.angle_alpha   90.00
_cell.angle_beta   90.00
_cell.angle_gamma   90.00
#
_symmetry.space_group_name_H-M   'P 1'
#
loop_
_entity.id
_entity.type
_entity.pdbx_description
1 polymer ?
#
loop_
_entity_poly.entity_id
_entity_poly.type
_entity_poly.pdbx_seq_one_letter_code
_entity_poly.pdbx_strand_id
1 'polypeptide(L)'
;TNMSDESFGTNRLCRAIAMSRTQLHRKLKALTGQATASFIRSIRLRKAKVLLETTDLPIGDIAVQVGFKDFSHFSRSFGKEFGVLPSEVRK
;
A
#
# COMPACT_ATOMS: atom_id res chain seq x y z
N THR A 1 -18.79 -3.62 -4.41
CA THR A 1 -18.39 -3.52 -5.83
C THR A 1 -16.91 -3.19 -5.92
N ASN A 2 -16.13 -4.13 -6.48
CA ASN A 2 -14.72 -4.05 -6.93
C ASN A 2 -13.65 -3.41 -6.02
N MET A 3 -13.10 -4.22 -5.11
CA MET A 3 -11.79 -4.02 -4.45
C MET A 3 -10.60 -4.61 -5.26
N SER A 4 -10.88 -5.19 -6.43
CA SER A 4 -9.91 -5.71 -7.41
C SER A 4 -9.28 -4.65 -8.31
N ASP A 5 -9.58 -3.37 -8.08
CA ASP A 5 -9.23 -2.29 -9.00
C ASP A 5 -7.89 -1.61 -8.64
N GLU A 6 -6.91 -1.83 -9.50
CA GLU A 6 -5.62 -1.13 -9.56
C GLU A 6 -5.79 0.40 -9.57
N SER A 7 -7.00 0.90 -9.84
CA SER A 7 -7.40 2.31 -9.76
C SER A 7 -7.31 2.94 -8.37
N PHE A 8 -7.21 2.18 -7.27
CA PHE A 8 -6.94 2.73 -5.93
C PHE A 8 -5.49 3.20 -5.75
N GLY A 9 -4.58 2.92 -6.69
CA GLY A 9 -3.16 3.26 -6.55
C GLY A 9 -2.87 4.73 -6.81
N THR A 10 -2.89 5.14 -8.07
CA THR A 10 -2.47 6.49 -8.47
C THR A 10 -3.64 7.32 -8.98
N ASN A 11 -4.59 6.70 -9.70
CA ASN A 11 -5.70 7.43 -10.33
C ASN A 11 -6.72 7.96 -9.32
N ARG A 12 -7.09 7.16 -8.30
CA ARG A 12 -7.93 7.67 -7.19
C ARG A 12 -7.24 8.74 -6.38
N LEU A 13 -5.95 8.57 -6.07
CA LEU A 13 -5.18 9.58 -5.34
C LEU A 13 -5.10 10.89 -6.14
N CYS A 14 -4.76 10.81 -7.42
CA CYS A 14 -4.79 11.94 -8.37
C CYS A 14 -6.15 12.65 -8.41
N ARG A 15 -7.26 11.89 -8.45
CA ARG A 15 -8.62 12.46 -8.40
C ARG A 15 -8.90 13.13 -7.05
N ALA A 16 -8.55 12.48 -5.94
CA ALA A 16 -8.82 12.98 -4.59
C ALA A 16 -8.08 14.29 -4.28
N ILE A 17 -6.89 14.50 -4.87
CA ILE A 17 -6.08 15.70 -4.67
C ILE A 17 -6.13 16.66 -5.87
N ALA A 18 -7.00 16.41 -6.85
CA ALA A 18 -7.15 17.19 -8.09
C ALA A 18 -5.82 17.48 -8.84
N MET A 19 -4.95 16.46 -8.96
CA MET A 19 -3.67 16.58 -9.69
C MET A 19 -3.52 15.51 -10.76
N SER A 20 -2.89 15.87 -11.88
CA SER A 20 -2.44 14.89 -12.86
C SER A 20 -1.35 13.98 -12.27
N ARG A 21 -1.19 12.78 -12.85
CA ARG A 21 -0.15 11.81 -12.43
C ARG A 21 1.26 12.41 -12.46
N THR A 22 1.57 13.21 -13.47
CA THR A 22 2.87 13.86 -13.63
C THR A 22 3.12 14.92 -12.56
N GLN A 23 2.09 15.72 -12.22
CA GLN A 23 2.22 16.72 -11.15
C GLN A 23 2.38 16.06 -9.78
N LEU A 24 1.59 15.02 -9.51
CA LEU A 24 1.73 14.21 -8.29
C LEU A 24 3.12 13.57 -8.19
N HIS A 25 3.64 13.03 -9.29
CA HIS A 25 4.97 12.43 -9.33
C HIS A 25 6.08 13.43 -9.02
N ARG A 26 6.06 14.60 -9.68
CA ARG A 26 7.05 15.64 -9.45
C ARG A 26 7.01 16.16 -8.02
N LYS A 27 5.81 16.38 -7.45
CA LYS A 27 5.66 16.82 -6.05
C LYS A 27 6.12 15.76 -5.06
N LEU A 28 5.71 14.50 -5.20
CA LEU A 28 6.14 13.44 -4.29
C LEU A 28 7.65 13.24 -4.36
N LYS A 29 8.23 13.18 -5.56
CA LYS A 29 9.68 13.03 -5.70
C LYS A 29 10.45 14.20 -5.09
N ALA A 30 9.95 15.44 -5.26
CA ALA A 30 10.57 16.62 -4.64
C ALA A 30 10.46 16.64 -3.12
N LEU A 31 9.35 16.15 -2.55
CA LEU A 31 9.10 16.18 -1.10
C LEU A 31 9.65 14.97 -0.34
N THR A 32 9.63 13.78 -0.94
CA THR A 32 9.95 12.52 -0.26
C THR A 32 11.15 11.80 -0.87
N GLY A 33 11.67 12.25 -2.01
CA GLY A 33 12.69 11.54 -2.77
C GLY A 33 12.20 10.25 -3.45
N GLN A 34 10.93 9.88 -3.27
CA GLN A 34 10.39 8.60 -3.73
C GLN A 34 9.54 8.74 -4.99
N ALA A 35 9.56 7.71 -5.83
CA ALA A 35 8.58 7.55 -6.89
C ALA A 35 7.17 7.34 -6.32
N THR A 36 6.16 7.90 -6.99
CA THR A 36 4.74 7.81 -6.61
C THR A 36 4.29 6.39 -6.27
N ALA A 37 4.66 5.40 -7.10
CA ALA A 37 4.29 4.01 -6.88
C ALA A 37 4.86 3.45 -5.57
N SER A 38 6.10 3.80 -5.22
CA SER A 38 6.72 3.40 -3.95
C SER A 38 6.06 4.08 -2.76
N PHE A 39 5.71 5.36 -2.89
CA PHE A 39 5.00 6.09 -1.85
C PHE A 39 3.60 5.49 -1.57
N ILE A 40 2.83 5.20 -2.62
CA ILE A 40 1.53 4.52 -2.51
C ILE A 40 1.70 3.16 -1.84
N ARG A 41 2.73 2.40 -2.23
CA ARG A 41 3.02 1.10 -1.60
C ARG A 41 3.28 1.24 -0.11
N SER A 42 4.09 2.21 0.31
CA SER A 42 4.35 2.49 1.74
C SER A 42 3.06 2.80 2.50
N ILE A 43 2.16 3.62 1.94
CA ILE A 43 0.85 3.89 2.57
C ILE A 43 0.03 2.61 2.74
N ARG A 44 -0.04 1.77 1.70
CA ARG A 44 -0.78 0.49 1.77
C ARG A 44 -0.21 -0.44 2.83
N LEU A 45 1.12 -0.55 2.90
CA LEU A 45 1.81 -1.38 3.88
C LEU A 45 1.62 -0.87 5.31
N ARG A 46 1.64 0.45 5.53
CA ARG A 46 1.30 1.04 6.84
C ARG A 46 -0.12 0.72 7.27
N LYS A 47 -1.09 0.80 6.35
CA LYS A 47 -2.47 0.38 6.63
C LYS A 47 -2.54 -1.12 6.96
N ALA A 48 -1.79 -1.96 6.24
CA ALA A 48 -1.74 -3.40 6.51
C ALA A 48 -1.19 -3.69 7.91
N LYS A 49 -0.14 -2.98 8.33
CA LYS A 49 0.44 -3.09 9.69
C LYS A 49 -0.61 -2.78 10.76
N VAL A 50 -1.34 -1.67 10.62
CA VAL A 50 -2.44 -1.31 11.53
C VAL A 50 -3.49 -2.43 11.60
N LEU A 51 -3.91 -2.99 10.46
CA LEU A 51 -4.89 -4.09 10.43
C LEU A 51 -4.38 -5.37 11.09
N LEU A 52 -3.09 -5.69 10.92
CA LEU A 52 -2.46 -6.84 11.58
C LEU A 52 -2.43 -6.70 13.10
N GLU A 53 -2.20 -5.48 13.59
CA GLU A 53 -2.11 -5.16 15.03
C GLU A 53 -3.48 -5.00 15.72
N THR A 54 -4.53 -4.67 14.97
CA THR A 54 -5.84 -4.27 15.54
C THR A 54 -7.00 -5.20 15.21
N THR A 55 -6.78 -6.21 14.38
CA THR A 55 -7.82 -7.15 13.94
C THR A 55 -7.29 -8.57 13.87
N ASP A 56 -8.21 -9.55 13.82
CA ASP A 56 -7.90 -10.97 13.60
C ASP A 56 -8.12 -11.42 12.15
N LEU A 57 -8.28 -10.48 11.21
CA LEU A 57 -8.53 -10.79 9.80
C LEU A 57 -7.41 -11.67 9.22
N PRO A 58 -7.71 -12.71 8.42
CA PRO A 58 -6.68 -13.50 7.76
C PRO A 58 -5.69 -12.61 6.99
N ILE A 59 -4.40 -12.90 7.10
CA ILE A 59 -3.34 -12.06 6.48
C ILE A 59 -3.55 -11.96 4.96
N GLY A 60 -4.05 -13.03 4.32
CA GLY A 60 -4.44 -13.01 2.91
C GLY A 60 -5.51 -11.97 2.60
N ASP A 61 -6.54 -11.87 3.44
CA ASP A 61 -7.63 -10.90 3.27
C ASP A 61 -7.13 -9.47 3.49
N ILE A 62 -6.24 -9.25 4.47
CA ILE A 62 -5.58 -7.95 4.68
C ILE A 62 -4.81 -7.54 3.42
N ALA A 63 -4.05 -8.46 2.81
CA ALA A 63 -3.28 -8.19 1.60
C ALA A 63 -4.21 -7.73 0.45
N VAL A 64 -5.33 -8.42 0.24
CA VAL A 64 -6.34 -8.04 -0.76
C VAL A 64 -6.96 -6.69 -0.41
N GLN A 65 -7.33 -6.47 0.85
CA GLN A 65 -7.99 -5.25 1.32
C GLN A 65 -7.11 -3.99 1.19
N VAL A 66 -5.78 -4.13 1.34
CA VAL A 66 -4.83 -3.04 1.12
C VAL A 66 -4.36 -2.93 -0.33
N GLY A 67 -4.91 -3.74 -1.24
CA GLY A 67 -4.76 -3.61 -2.69
C GLY A 67 -3.54 -4.35 -3.26
N PHE A 68 -3.13 -5.46 -2.65
CA PHE A 68 -2.18 -6.41 -3.24
C PHE A 68 -2.95 -7.54 -3.93
N LYS A 69 -2.60 -7.82 -5.19
CA LYS A 69 -3.17 -8.92 -5.99
C LYS A 69 -2.56 -10.28 -5.65
N ASP A 70 -1.33 -10.28 -5.13
CA ASP A 70 -0.55 -11.47 -4.84
C ASP A 70 0.06 -11.38 -3.44
N PHE A 71 -0.11 -12.44 -2.67
CA PHE A 71 0.39 -12.53 -1.29
C PHE A 71 1.92 -12.53 -1.23
N SER A 72 2.60 -13.17 -2.19
CA SER A 72 4.06 -13.23 -2.21
C SER A 72 4.67 -11.85 -2.42
N HIS A 73 4.08 -11.01 -3.26
CA HIS A 73 4.47 -9.63 -3.46
C HIS A 73 4.15 -8.76 -2.24
N PHE A 74 3.01 -8.99 -1.57
CA PHE A 74 2.68 -8.34 -0.30
C PHE A 74 3.71 -8.65 0.78
N SER A 75 3.94 -9.93 1.07
CA SER A 75 4.85 -10.39 2.13
C SER A 75 6.27 -9.87 1.91
N ARG A 76 6.81 -9.98 0.69
CA ARG A 76 8.12 -9.41 0.33
C ARG A 76 8.19 -7.90 0.50
N SER A 77 7.15 -7.18 0.06
CA SER A 77 7.11 -5.72 0.19
C SER A 77 7.01 -5.28 1.65
N PHE A 78 6.22 -6.01 2.46
CA PHE A 78 6.04 -5.76 3.88
C PHE A 78 7.34 -5.99 4.65
N GLY A 79 8.00 -7.14 4.42
CA GLY A 79 9.30 -7.44 5.01
C GLY A 79 10.38 -6.41 4.63
N LYS A 80 10.37 -5.94 3.38
CA LYS A 80 11.31 -4.89 2.94
C LYS A 80 11.06 -3.55 3.64
N GLU A 81 9.80 -3.19 3.90
CA GLU A 81 9.44 -1.90 4.51
C GLU A 81 9.64 -1.91 6.04
N PHE A 82 9.34 -3.02 6.72
CA PHE A 82 9.28 -3.07 8.18
C PHE A 82 10.32 -3.99 8.85
N GLY A 83 11.07 -4.76 8.06
CA GLY A 83 12.10 -5.69 8.58
C GLY A 83 11.55 -6.97 9.20
N VAL A 84 10.23 -7.18 9.20
CA VAL A 84 9.53 -8.35 9.74
C VAL A 84 8.47 -8.84 8.76
N LEU A 85 8.15 -10.13 8.79
CA LEU A 85 7.07 -10.70 8.00
C LEU A 85 5.70 -10.33 8.56
N PRO A 86 4.65 -10.26 7.71
CA PRO A 86 3.29 -10.02 8.18
C PRO A 86 2.83 -10.99 9.28
N SER A 87 3.26 -12.26 9.19
CA SER A 87 2.94 -13.31 10.17
C SER A 87 3.64 -13.14 11.52
N GLU A 88 4.70 -12.33 11.61
CA GLU A 88 5.42 -12.08 12.86
C GLU A 88 4.82 -10.90 13.64
N VAL A 89 3.98 -10.09 12.99
CA VAL A 89 3.31 -8.94 13.62
C VAL A 89 2.16 -9.39 14.51
N ARG A 90 1.46 -10.46 14.12
CA ARG A 90 0.39 -11.06 14.92
C ARG A 90 0.95 -12.27 15.67
N LYS A 91 0.91 -12.22 17.00
CA LYS A 91 1.18 -13.38 17.86
C LYS A 91 -0.10 -14.12 18.19
#